data_AF-A1K7I1-F1
#
_entry.id   AF-A1K7I1-F1
#
_cell.length_a   1.000
_cell.length_b   1.000
_cell.length_c   1.000
_cell.angle_alpha   90.00
_cell.angle_beta   90.00
_cell.angle_gamma   90.00
#
_symmetry.space_group_name_H-M   'P 1'
#
loop_
_entity.id
_entity.type
_entity.pdbx_description
1 polymer ?
#
loop_
_entity_poly.entity_id
_entity_poly.type
_entity_poly.pdbx_seq_one_letter_code
_entity_poly.pdbx_strand_id
1 'polypeptide(L)'
;MNSMKRTRLKRRGGLGRAAENLAWLATGLSQSGSRAEDQFWERELTGLIDVQLQQHDEEVLNAALDHLFSGDTGGYDELADFIESRAESASRLSDKHDVLLIAAPILAWSRYRIPTVALPAAVLANLRVHLQAHVLAGNARLALADFLFSPDQLPQGYCATAEFAAQLGAAALENHDLHIETEGMPETAQFLSDTRYLLAAVAVPRGEPIFRWQERDSSRDQALTQWRLQGGACLAPLLPGCAVDVVLPEAYFAASRAADTASRPYSVRASVAFLGTALDTPATNLRAVIAPFWESQLEEYRIGFTLREREDVIHGVVWPLLGAEDDQTDVISQIDAVLRECGVTDIRVLDHRFPLEYCDDCGAPLYPAPDGEVAHAEMPEEHAEQMPRHLH
;
A
#
# COMPACT_ATOMS: atom_id res chain seq x y z
N MET A 1 21.03 -0.56 34.22
CA MET A 1 21.48 -1.94 34.55
C MET A 1 20.81 -2.90 33.58
N ASN A 2 21.61 -3.80 33.01
CA ASN A 2 21.29 -4.87 32.05
C ASN A 2 20.81 -4.47 30.64
N SER A 3 21.81 -4.06 29.86
CA SER A 3 21.96 -4.40 28.45
C SER A 3 21.69 -5.89 28.20
N MET A 4 20.72 -6.20 27.35
CA MET A 4 20.69 -7.47 26.62
C MET A 4 20.98 -7.17 25.15
N LYS A 5 22.28 -7.11 24.83
CA LYS A 5 22.78 -7.30 23.47
C LYS A 5 22.28 -8.66 22.97
N ARG A 6 21.37 -8.65 21.98
CA ARG A 6 21.07 -9.82 21.16
C ARG A 6 22.29 -10.12 20.30
N THR A 7 23.18 -10.96 20.82
CA THR A 7 24.24 -11.58 20.03
C THR A 7 23.59 -12.50 18.99
N ARG A 8 23.42 -12.02 17.74
CA ARG A 8 23.07 -12.89 16.61
C ARG A 8 24.24 -13.84 16.35
N LEU A 9 24.15 -15.04 16.92
CA LEU A 9 24.97 -16.16 16.48
C LEU A 9 24.57 -16.49 15.04
N LYS A 10 25.49 -16.25 14.09
CA LYS A 10 25.42 -16.75 12.71
C LYS A 10 25.35 -18.29 12.76
N ARG A 11 24.15 -18.86 12.69
CA ARG A 11 23.97 -20.23 12.23
C ARG A 11 24.01 -20.18 10.70
N ARG A 12 25.15 -20.54 10.10
CA ARG A 12 25.17 -20.99 8.70
C ARG A 12 24.49 -22.38 8.67
N GLY A 13 23.17 -22.41 8.80
CA GLY A 13 22.38 -23.53 8.31
C GLY A 13 22.23 -23.34 6.81
N GLY A 14 22.42 -24.41 6.02
CA GLY A 14 22.07 -24.37 4.60
C GLY A 14 20.59 -24.04 4.41
N LEU A 15 20.24 -23.57 3.22
CA LEU A 15 18.85 -23.34 2.84
C LEU A 15 18.08 -24.67 2.99
N GLY A 16 16.85 -24.62 3.50
CA GLY A 16 16.04 -25.82 3.61
C GLY A 16 15.74 -26.40 2.21
N ARG A 17 15.63 -27.73 2.08
CA ARG A 17 15.40 -28.38 0.78
C ARG A 17 14.22 -27.82 -0.01
N ALA A 18 13.13 -27.45 0.66
CA ALA A 18 11.96 -26.86 0.02
C ALA A 18 12.28 -25.46 -0.54
N ALA A 19 12.96 -24.61 0.23
CA ALA A 19 13.41 -23.30 -0.21
C ALA A 19 14.47 -23.38 -1.33
N GLU A 20 15.39 -24.36 -1.28
CA GLU A 20 16.33 -24.64 -2.38
C GLU A 20 15.59 -25.02 -3.66
N ASN A 21 14.52 -25.80 -3.55
CA ASN A 21 13.74 -26.22 -4.71
C ASN A 21 12.91 -25.06 -5.29
N LEU A 22 12.33 -24.21 -4.44
CA LEU A 22 11.67 -22.97 -4.89
C LEU A 22 12.64 -22.07 -5.65
N ALA A 23 13.84 -21.84 -5.09
CA ALA A 23 14.87 -21.04 -5.73
C ALA A 23 15.30 -21.63 -7.08
N TRP A 24 15.51 -22.95 -7.15
CA TRP A 24 15.86 -23.62 -8.41
C TRP A 24 14.77 -23.49 -9.49
N LEU A 25 13.50 -23.66 -9.11
CA LEU A 25 12.37 -23.53 -10.03
C LEU A 25 12.24 -22.10 -10.56
N ALA A 26 12.36 -21.09 -9.70
CA ALA A 26 12.27 -19.69 -10.08
C ALA A 26 13.44 -19.24 -10.98
N THR A 27 14.67 -19.64 -10.64
CA THR A 27 15.84 -19.43 -11.52
C THR A 27 15.68 -20.15 -12.87
N GLY A 28 15.08 -21.34 -12.88
CA GLY A 28 14.78 -22.06 -14.13
C GLY A 28 13.77 -21.32 -15.00
N LEU A 29 12.72 -20.77 -14.39
CA LEU A 29 11.70 -19.96 -15.06
C LEU A 29 12.31 -18.67 -15.65
N SER A 30 13.11 -17.94 -14.87
CA SER A 30 13.73 -16.68 -15.33
C SER A 30 14.70 -16.86 -16.49
N GLN A 31 15.22 -18.07 -16.69
CA GLN A 31 16.14 -18.44 -17.77
C GLN A 31 15.44 -19.17 -18.92
N SER A 32 14.12 -19.35 -18.86
CA SER A 32 13.33 -20.07 -19.85
C SER A 32 13.48 -19.46 -21.25
N GLY A 33 13.70 -20.33 -22.25
CA GLY A 33 13.89 -19.91 -23.64
C GLY A 33 12.63 -19.99 -24.50
N SER A 34 11.54 -20.54 -23.97
CA SER A 34 10.33 -20.81 -24.77
C SER A 34 9.07 -20.92 -23.92
N ARG A 35 7.90 -20.63 -24.53
CA ARG A 35 6.59 -20.77 -23.86
C ARG A 35 6.29 -22.19 -23.37
N ALA A 36 6.86 -23.20 -24.01
CA ALA A 36 6.70 -24.58 -23.57
C ALA A 36 7.47 -24.86 -22.28
N GLU A 37 8.63 -24.25 -22.12
CA GLU A 37 9.41 -24.30 -20.89
C GLU A 37 8.75 -23.46 -19.78
N ASP A 38 8.26 -22.26 -20.09
CA ASP A 38 7.51 -21.42 -19.13
C ASP A 38 6.40 -22.26 -18.47
N GLN A 39 5.52 -22.85 -19.27
CA GLN A 39 4.40 -23.67 -18.78
C GLN A 39 4.83 -24.86 -17.91
N PHE A 40 6.03 -25.40 -18.13
CA PHE A 40 6.58 -26.44 -17.27
C PHE A 40 7.00 -25.84 -15.92
N TRP A 41 7.85 -24.82 -15.94
CA TRP A 41 8.38 -24.20 -14.73
C TRP A 41 7.28 -23.57 -13.87
N GLU A 42 6.37 -22.81 -14.49
CA GLU A 42 5.24 -22.17 -13.83
C GLU A 42 4.36 -23.18 -13.09
N ARG A 43 4.08 -24.34 -13.72
CA ARG A 43 3.26 -25.40 -13.12
C ARG A 43 3.94 -26.02 -11.90
N GLU A 44 5.23 -26.35 -12.00
CA GLU A 44 5.98 -26.95 -10.88
C GLU A 44 6.16 -25.94 -9.74
N LEU A 45 6.46 -24.68 -10.06
CA LEU A 45 6.62 -23.58 -9.10
C LEU A 45 5.31 -23.29 -8.36
N THR A 46 4.22 -23.11 -9.10
CA THR A 46 2.87 -22.94 -8.56
C THR A 46 2.50 -24.08 -7.62
N GLY A 47 2.75 -25.32 -8.03
CA GLY A 47 2.44 -26.50 -7.24
C GLY A 47 3.18 -26.51 -5.89
N LEU A 48 4.45 -26.12 -5.89
CA LEU A 48 5.26 -26.07 -4.67
C LEU A 48 4.88 -24.91 -3.74
N ILE A 49 4.64 -23.71 -4.29
CA ILE A 49 4.19 -22.54 -3.53
C ILE A 49 2.88 -22.84 -2.81
N ASP A 50 1.91 -23.41 -3.51
CA ASP A 50 0.64 -23.75 -2.90
C ASP A 50 0.78 -24.74 -1.74
N VAL A 51 1.72 -25.69 -1.82
CA VAL A 51 1.99 -26.62 -0.71
C VAL A 51 2.48 -25.83 0.51
N GLN A 52 3.37 -24.86 0.32
CA GLN A 52 3.88 -24.04 1.43
C GLN A 52 2.77 -23.16 2.02
N LEU A 53 1.95 -22.52 1.20
CA LEU A 53 0.81 -21.70 1.66
C LEU A 53 -0.18 -22.53 2.48
N GLN A 54 -0.50 -23.76 2.06
CA GLN A 54 -1.39 -24.65 2.80
C GLN A 54 -0.81 -25.17 4.11
N GLN A 55 0.52 -25.32 4.17
CA GLN A 55 1.21 -25.76 5.37
C GLN A 55 1.45 -24.60 6.35
N HIS A 56 1.09 -23.37 5.97
CA HIS A 56 1.43 -22.13 6.66
C HIS A 56 2.95 -21.97 6.87
N ASP A 57 3.75 -22.48 5.93
CA ASP A 57 5.22 -22.48 5.98
C ASP A 57 5.81 -21.21 5.35
N GLU A 58 5.42 -20.04 5.87
CA GLU A 58 5.84 -18.74 5.34
C GLU A 58 7.35 -18.50 5.44
N GLU A 59 8.01 -19.05 6.47
CA GLU A 59 9.46 -18.98 6.62
C GLU A 59 10.20 -19.60 5.44
N VAL A 60 9.63 -20.63 4.79
CA VAL A 60 10.24 -21.30 3.64
C VAL A 60 10.19 -20.40 2.41
N LEU A 61 9.06 -19.73 2.19
CA LEU A 61 8.88 -18.75 1.10
C LEU A 61 9.87 -17.59 1.26
N ASN A 62 9.92 -17.00 2.45
CA ASN A 62 10.82 -15.88 2.75
C ASN A 62 12.29 -16.28 2.65
N ALA A 63 12.67 -17.47 3.13
CA ALA A 63 14.05 -17.95 3.02
C ALA A 63 14.49 -18.14 1.56
N ALA A 64 13.59 -18.57 0.67
CA ALA A 64 13.88 -18.69 -0.77
C ALA A 64 14.03 -17.30 -1.42
N LEU A 65 13.16 -16.35 -1.10
CA LEU A 65 13.26 -14.95 -1.56
C LEU A 65 14.58 -14.31 -1.11
N ASP A 66 14.93 -14.40 0.18
CA ASP A 66 16.18 -13.86 0.73
C ASP A 66 17.43 -14.43 0.04
N HIS A 67 17.37 -15.73 -0.29
CA HIS A 67 18.46 -16.39 -1.00
C HIS A 67 18.64 -15.85 -2.42
N LEU A 68 17.54 -15.71 -3.17
CA LEU A 68 17.55 -15.20 -4.54
C LEU A 68 17.91 -13.72 -4.60
N PHE A 69 17.39 -12.91 -3.66
CA PHE A 69 17.71 -11.48 -3.57
C PHE A 69 19.23 -11.22 -3.52
N SER A 70 19.98 -12.14 -2.90
CA SER A 70 21.43 -12.03 -2.74
C SER A 70 22.25 -12.42 -3.99
N GLY A 71 21.67 -13.06 -5.00
CA GLY A 71 22.46 -13.70 -6.07
C GLY A 71 21.79 -13.91 -7.44
N ASP A 72 20.47 -13.79 -7.55
CA ASP A 72 19.71 -13.94 -8.79
C ASP A 72 18.43 -13.09 -8.74
N THR A 73 18.54 -11.84 -9.18
CA THR A 73 17.42 -10.88 -9.20
C THR A 73 16.29 -11.34 -10.12
N GLY A 74 16.61 -11.98 -11.24
CA GLY A 74 15.59 -12.50 -12.16
C GLY A 74 14.78 -13.63 -11.54
N GLY A 75 15.44 -14.56 -10.85
CA GLY A 75 14.76 -15.59 -10.07
C GLY A 75 13.94 -15.01 -8.91
N TYR A 76 14.45 -13.97 -8.24
CA TYR A 76 13.72 -13.28 -7.17
C TYR A 76 12.40 -12.70 -7.69
N ASP A 77 12.44 -11.96 -8.81
CA ASP A 77 11.26 -11.32 -9.40
C ASP A 77 10.20 -12.37 -9.77
N GLU A 78 10.60 -13.47 -10.41
CA GLU A 78 9.70 -14.59 -10.74
C GLU A 78 9.10 -15.22 -9.47
N LEU A 79 9.92 -15.51 -8.45
CA LEU A 79 9.41 -16.12 -7.22
C LEU A 79 8.44 -15.19 -6.50
N ALA A 80 8.75 -13.90 -6.42
CA ALA A 80 7.90 -12.91 -5.76
C ALA A 80 6.55 -12.78 -6.46
N ASP A 81 6.54 -12.62 -7.79
CA ASP A 81 5.30 -12.52 -8.58
C ASP A 81 4.43 -13.78 -8.44
N PHE A 82 5.05 -14.97 -8.52
CA PHE A 82 4.31 -16.21 -8.31
C PHE A 82 3.77 -16.35 -6.89
N ILE A 83 4.54 -16.03 -5.85
CA ILE A 83 4.05 -16.10 -4.46
C ILE A 83 2.85 -15.17 -4.28
N GLU A 84 2.97 -13.90 -4.71
CA GLU A 84 1.88 -12.93 -4.64
C GLU A 84 0.64 -13.43 -5.38
N SER A 85 0.80 -13.82 -6.65
CA SER A 85 -0.26 -14.37 -7.49
C SER A 85 -0.94 -15.58 -6.84
N ARG A 86 -0.18 -16.52 -6.28
CA ARG A 86 -0.73 -17.70 -5.59
C ARG A 86 -1.39 -17.36 -4.25
N ALA A 87 -0.93 -16.33 -3.55
CA ALA A 87 -1.50 -15.87 -2.29
C ALA A 87 -2.81 -15.09 -2.48
N GLU A 88 -2.94 -14.29 -3.54
CA GLU A 88 -4.19 -13.57 -3.82
C GLU A 88 -5.20 -14.38 -4.66
N SER A 89 -4.79 -15.53 -5.20
CA SER A 89 -5.68 -16.42 -5.98
C SER A 89 -6.05 -17.70 -5.23
N ALA A 90 -7.35 -17.84 -4.94
CA ALA A 90 -7.90 -19.02 -4.27
C ALA A 90 -8.17 -20.19 -5.26
N SER A 91 -7.17 -20.51 -6.10
CA SER A 91 -7.32 -21.40 -7.27
C SER A 91 -7.76 -22.83 -6.94
N ARG A 92 -7.61 -23.26 -5.68
CA ARG A 92 -8.00 -24.60 -5.21
C ARG A 92 -9.45 -24.70 -4.76
N LEU A 93 -10.17 -23.58 -4.66
CA LEU A 93 -11.59 -23.58 -4.26
C LEU A 93 -12.51 -24.17 -5.33
N SER A 94 -12.17 -23.97 -6.61
CA SER A 94 -13.03 -24.41 -7.72
C SER A 94 -12.21 -24.83 -8.93
N ASP A 95 -12.55 -25.98 -9.51
CA ASP A 95 -12.06 -26.41 -10.82
C ASP A 95 -12.70 -25.64 -11.98
N LYS A 96 -13.84 -24.97 -11.72
CA LYS A 96 -14.68 -24.29 -12.71
C LYS A 96 -14.54 -22.78 -12.73
N HIS A 97 -13.95 -22.19 -11.69
CA HIS A 97 -13.85 -20.74 -11.56
C HIS A 97 -12.43 -20.32 -11.25
N ASP A 98 -12.02 -19.19 -11.83
CA ASP A 98 -10.87 -18.44 -11.35
C ASP A 98 -11.35 -17.48 -10.26
N VAL A 99 -10.62 -17.43 -9.15
CA VAL A 99 -10.95 -16.63 -7.98
C VAL A 99 -9.77 -15.72 -7.65
N LEU A 100 -10.05 -14.43 -7.45
CA LEU A 100 -9.06 -13.41 -7.17
C LEU A 100 -9.51 -12.52 -6.00
N LEU A 101 -8.63 -12.35 -5.02
CA LEU A 101 -8.73 -11.32 -4.01
C LEU A 101 -8.35 -9.97 -4.63
N ILE A 102 -9.23 -9.00 -4.46
CA ILE A 102 -9.04 -7.62 -4.90
C ILE A 102 -9.11 -6.68 -3.71
N ALA A 103 -8.46 -5.53 -3.83
CA ALA A 103 -8.60 -4.42 -2.90
C ALA A 103 -9.04 -3.16 -3.63
N ALA A 104 -9.84 -2.33 -2.97
CA ALA A 104 -10.24 -1.00 -3.39
C ALA A 104 -9.70 0.03 -2.37
N PRO A 105 -8.52 0.63 -2.64
CA PRO A 105 -7.90 1.58 -1.73
C PRO A 105 -8.61 2.93 -1.73
N ILE A 106 -8.70 3.52 -0.55
CA ILE A 106 -9.29 4.82 -0.26
C ILE A 106 -8.26 5.63 0.51
N LEU A 107 -7.67 6.62 -0.15
CA LEU A 107 -6.80 7.60 0.48
C LEU A 107 -7.69 8.56 1.28
N ALA A 108 -7.39 8.74 2.56
CA ALA A 108 -8.14 9.61 3.43
C ALA A 108 -7.21 10.50 4.25
N TRP A 109 -7.57 11.76 4.43
CA TRP A 109 -6.89 12.61 5.40
C TRP A 109 -7.89 13.36 6.27
N SER A 110 -7.53 13.56 7.53
CA SER A 110 -8.38 14.21 8.53
C SER A 110 -7.56 14.83 9.66
N ARG A 111 -8.10 15.88 10.28
CA ARG A 111 -7.59 16.42 11.55
C ARG A 111 -7.94 15.55 12.75
N TYR A 112 -8.85 14.60 12.56
CA TYR A 112 -9.30 13.63 13.55
C TYR A 112 -8.84 12.23 13.15
N ARG A 113 -9.13 11.25 14.00
CA ARG A 113 -8.89 9.84 13.68
C ARG A 113 -9.66 9.45 12.41
N ILE A 114 -8.96 8.93 11.42
CA ILE A 114 -9.57 8.32 10.23
C ILE A 114 -10.17 6.97 10.68
N PRO A 115 -11.49 6.79 10.60
CA PRO A 115 -12.12 5.63 11.22
C PRO A 115 -11.90 4.36 10.39
N THR A 116 -11.96 3.22 11.08
CA THR A 116 -12.17 1.89 10.51
C THR A 116 -13.58 1.47 10.93
N VAL A 117 -14.38 1.00 9.98
CA VAL A 117 -15.84 0.88 10.19
C VAL A 117 -16.38 -0.40 9.57
N ALA A 118 -17.31 -1.04 10.28
CA ALA A 118 -18.19 -2.02 9.68
C ALA A 118 -19.11 -1.35 8.66
N LEU A 119 -19.33 -2.02 7.54
CA LEU A 119 -20.08 -1.49 6.41
C LEU A 119 -21.56 -1.85 6.55
N PRO A 120 -22.48 -0.86 6.59
CA PRO A 120 -23.90 -1.15 6.60
C PRO A 120 -24.32 -1.91 5.33
N ALA A 121 -25.27 -2.84 5.46
CA ALA A 121 -25.74 -3.66 4.33
C ALA A 121 -26.20 -2.84 3.11
N ALA A 122 -26.80 -1.66 3.32
CA ALA A 122 -27.19 -0.76 2.24
C ALA A 122 -25.98 -0.19 1.47
N VAL A 123 -24.88 0.07 2.16
CA VAL A 123 -23.64 0.56 1.55
C VAL A 123 -22.95 -0.56 0.77
N LEU A 124 -22.90 -1.77 1.33
CA LEU A 124 -22.41 -2.96 0.62
C LEU A 124 -23.17 -3.22 -0.67
N ALA A 125 -24.50 -3.16 -0.64
CA ALA A 125 -25.33 -3.33 -1.82
C ALA A 125 -25.01 -2.30 -2.91
N ASN A 126 -24.78 -1.04 -2.54
CA ASN A 126 -24.41 0.00 -3.50
C ASN A 126 -22.97 -0.18 -4.03
N LEU A 127 -22.02 -0.54 -3.17
CA LEU A 127 -20.63 -0.82 -3.57
C LEU A 127 -20.57 -1.96 -4.57
N ARG A 128 -21.32 -3.04 -4.31
CA ARG A 128 -21.49 -4.17 -5.24
C ARG A 128 -21.97 -3.71 -6.61
N VAL A 129 -23.02 -2.88 -6.66
CA VAL A 129 -23.55 -2.35 -7.92
C VAL A 129 -22.46 -1.60 -8.69
N HIS A 130 -21.71 -0.71 -8.04
CA HIS A 130 -20.70 0.09 -8.72
C HIS A 130 -19.46 -0.70 -9.12
N LEU A 131 -19.03 -1.68 -8.32
CA LEU A 131 -17.96 -2.60 -8.71
C LEU A 131 -18.37 -3.43 -9.93
N GLN A 132 -19.57 -4.02 -9.93
CA GLN A 132 -20.06 -4.82 -11.06
C GLN A 132 -20.34 -4.00 -12.32
N ALA A 133 -20.73 -2.72 -12.18
CA ALA A 133 -21.00 -1.86 -13.33
C ALA A 133 -19.73 -1.32 -13.99
N HIS A 134 -18.68 -1.04 -13.21
CA HIS A 134 -17.56 -0.21 -13.68
C HIS A 134 -16.18 -0.87 -13.60
N VAL A 135 -16.00 -1.85 -12.71
CA VAL A 135 -14.69 -2.42 -12.39
C VAL A 135 -14.59 -3.88 -12.80
N LEU A 136 -15.64 -4.66 -12.57
CA LEU A 136 -15.66 -6.11 -12.81
C LEU A 136 -16.28 -6.43 -14.17
N ALA A 137 -15.90 -7.59 -14.72
CA ALA A 137 -16.48 -8.13 -15.93
C ALA A 137 -17.95 -8.58 -15.72
N GLY A 138 -18.72 -8.71 -16.81
CA GLY A 138 -20.17 -8.92 -16.72
C GLY A 138 -20.60 -10.23 -16.04
N ASN A 139 -19.76 -11.26 -16.05
CA ASN A 139 -20.05 -12.58 -15.45
C ASN A 139 -19.40 -12.79 -14.08
N ALA A 140 -18.86 -11.73 -13.47
CA ALA A 140 -18.18 -11.79 -12.19
C ALA A 140 -19.15 -11.95 -11.02
N ARG A 141 -18.96 -13.01 -10.25
CA ARG A 141 -19.50 -13.12 -8.88
C ARG A 141 -18.61 -12.35 -7.94
N LEU A 142 -19.20 -11.76 -6.92
CA LEU A 142 -18.52 -10.87 -5.99
C LEU A 142 -18.93 -11.19 -4.55
N ALA A 143 -17.97 -11.21 -3.65
CA ALA A 143 -18.18 -11.08 -2.22
C ALA A 143 -17.39 -9.89 -1.71
N LEU A 144 -18.01 -9.09 -0.84
CA LEU A 144 -17.36 -8.00 -0.12
C LEU A 144 -17.14 -8.43 1.32
N ALA A 145 -16.00 -8.04 1.89
CA ALA A 145 -15.84 -8.00 3.33
C ALA A 145 -16.64 -6.81 3.88
N ASP A 146 -17.45 -7.03 4.91
CA ASP A 146 -18.30 -5.97 5.50
C ASP A 146 -17.54 -5.02 6.44
N PHE A 147 -16.28 -4.73 6.13
CA PHE A 147 -15.42 -3.90 6.95
C PHE A 147 -14.44 -3.09 6.10
N LEU A 148 -14.13 -1.89 6.58
CA LEU A 148 -13.14 -0.99 6.00
C LEU A 148 -11.84 -1.04 6.81
N PHE A 149 -10.82 -1.70 6.26
CA PHE A 149 -9.56 -2.01 6.94
C PHE A 149 -8.58 -0.84 6.93
N SER A 150 -7.82 -0.66 8.01
CA SER A 150 -6.54 0.07 7.97
C SER A 150 -5.40 -0.86 7.53
N PRO A 151 -4.20 -0.34 7.17
CA PRO A 151 -3.05 -1.17 6.82
C PRO A 151 -2.70 -2.18 7.92
N ASP A 152 -2.77 -1.76 9.19
CA ASP A 152 -2.49 -2.60 10.36
C ASP A 152 -3.44 -3.81 10.50
N GLN A 153 -4.62 -3.75 9.86
CA GLN A 153 -5.70 -4.73 9.96
C GLN A 153 -5.79 -5.64 8.74
N LEU A 154 -4.97 -5.40 7.71
CA LEU A 154 -4.88 -6.27 6.54
C LEU A 154 -4.29 -7.64 6.89
N PRO A 155 -4.58 -8.69 6.12
CA PRO A 155 -3.91 -9.99 6.29
C PRO A 155 -2.38 -9.81 6.15
N GLN A 156 -1.65 -10.23 7.17
CA GLN A 156 -0.20 -10.07 7.23
C GLN A 156 0.52 -11.27 6.60
N GLY A 157 1.35 -10.98 5.61
CA GLY A 157 2.14 -12.02 4.93
C GLY A 157 1.35 -12.83 3.91
N TYR A 158 2.03 -13.78 3.27
CA TYR A 158 1.48 -14.52 2.14
C TYR A 158 0.47 -15.58 2.59
N CYS A 159 0.73 -16.26 3.71
CA CYS A 159 -0.14 -17.34 4.18
C CYS A 159 -1.48 -16.80 4.68
N ALA A 160 -1.48 -15.71 5.46
CA ALA A 160 -2.72 -15.08 5.91
C ALA A 160 -3.52 -14.50 4.73
N THR A 161 -2.84 -13.93 3.73
CA THR A 161 -3.49 -13.43 2.51
C THR A 161 -4.16 -14.57 1.74
N ALA A 162 -3.49 -15.71 1.59
CA ALA A 162 -4.04 -16.91 0.94
C ALA A 162 -5.26 -17.47 1.67
N GLU A 163 -5.20 -17.51 3.00
CA GLU A 163 -6.33 -17.96 3.82
C GLU A 163 -7.53 -17.00 3.67
N PHE A 164 -7.28 -15.69 3.74
CA PHE A 164 -8.34 -14.68 3.58
C PHE A 164 -8.95 -14.70 2.17
N ALA A 165 -8.11 -14.83 1.13
CA ALA A 165 -8.56 -15.01 -0.25
C ALA A 165 -9.43 -16.27 -0.41
N ALA A 166 -9.10 -17.36 0.28
CA ALA A 166 -9.89 -18.59 0.27
C ALA A 166 -11.25 -18.42 0.95
N GLN A 167 -11.29 -17.77 2.12
CA GLN A 167 -12.54 -17.53 2.85
C GLN A 167 -13.49 -16.61 2.07
N LEU A 168 -12.99 -15.46 1.61
CA LEU A 168 -13.78 -14.49 0.85
C LEU A 168 -14.14 -15.03 -0.55
N GLY A 169 -13.24 -15.81 -1.15
CA GLY A 169 -13.47 -16.51 -2.40
C GLY A 169 -14.59 -17.54 -2.34
N ALA A 170 -14.69 -18.30 -1.24
CA ALA A 170 -15.82 -19.21 -1.01
C ALA A 170 -17.15 -18.44 -0.95
N ALA A 171 -17.17 -17.31 -0.24
CA ALA A 171 -18.34 -16.43 -0.18
C ALA A 171 -18.73 -15.89 -1.57
N ALA A 172 -17.75 -15.56 -2.42
CA ALA A 172 -18.01 -15.09 -3.79
C ALA A 172 -18.64 -16.18 -4.65
N LEU A 173 -18.20 -17.44 -4.52
CA LEU A 173 -18.78 -18.59 -5.23
C LEU A 173 -20.24 -18.83 -4.82
N GLU A 174 -20.57 -18.61 -3.55
CA GLU A 174 -21.92 -18.73 -2.98
C GLU A 174 -22.76 -17.44 -3.12
N ASN A 175 -22.18 -16.36 -3.65
CA ASN A 175 -22.80 -15.06 -3.88
C ASN A 175 -23.36 -14.40 -2.60
N HIS A 176 -22.57 -14.44 -1.51
CA HIS A 176 -22.85 -13.69 -0.28
C HIS A 176 -21.63 -12.86 0.15
N ASP A 177 -21.87 -11.86 1.01
CA ASP A 177 -20.80 -11.06 1.62
C ASP A 177 -20.24 -11.75 2.86
N LEU A 178 -18.97 -11.48 3.19
CA LEU A 178 -18.28 -12.03 4.35
C LEU A 178 -18.38 -11.06 5.53
N HIS A 179 -18.87 -11.56 6.66
CA HIS A 179 -18.79 -10.82 7.92
C HIS A 179 -17.38 -10.87 8.50
N ILE A 180 -16.87 -9.72 8.91
CA ILE A 180 -15.55 -9.58 9.52
C ILE A 180 -15.70 -9.40 11.02
N GLU A 181 -15.16 -10.36 11.78
CA GLU A 181 -15.06 -10.27 13.23
C GLU A 181 -14.03 -9.21 13.61
N THR A 182 -14.49 -8.13 14.26
CA THR A 182 -13.62 -7.00 14.63
C THR A 182 -13.03 -7.12 16.04
N GLU A 183 -13.45 -8.12 16.82
CA GLU A 183 -12.94 -8.33 18.18
C GLU A 183 -11.46 -8.72 18.14
N GLY A 184 -10.63 -7.97 18.87
CA GLY A 184 -9.18 -8.23 18.92
C GLY A 184 -8.39 -7.73 17.72
N MET A 185 -9.00 -6.97 16.80
CA MET A 185 -8.26 -6.30 15.73
C MET A 185 -7.19 -5.35 16.28
N PRO A 186 -6.02 -5.24 15.62
CA PRO A 186 -5.01 -4.25 15.97
C PRO A 186 -5.57 -2.83 16.01
N GLU A 187 -5.06 -2.04 16.94
CA GLU A 187 -5.32 -0.60 16.95
C GLU A 187 -4.67 0.05 15.74
N THR A 188 -5.43 0.92 15.06
CA THR A 188 -4.94 1.67 13.92
C THR A 188 -4.09 2.84 14.38
N ALA A 189 -2.89 2.97 13.81
CA ALA A 189 -2.05 4.14 14.05
C ALA A 189 -2.75 5.43 13.58
N GLN A 190 -2.55 6.53 14.31
CA GLN A 190 -3.17 7.81 13.97
C GLN A 190 -2.23 8.65 13.11
N PHE A 191 -2.53 8.72 11.81
CA PHE A 191 -1.85 9.59 10.87
C PHE A 191 -2.78 10.70 10.36
N LEU A 192 -2.18 11.80 9.91
CA LEU A 192 -2.90 12.89 9.23
C LEU A 192 -3.56 12.39 7.93
N SER A 193 -2.81 11.59 7.18
CA SER A 193 -3.15 11.01 5.88
C SER A 193 -2.84 9.52 5.95
N ASP A 194 -3.81 8.68 5.63
CA ASP A 194 -3.70 7.23 5.70
C ASP A 194 -4.63 6.56 4.67
N THR A 195 -4.42 5.27 4.42
CA THR A 195 -5.22 4.50 3.46
C THR A 195 -6.21 3.61 4.19
N ARG A 196 -7.40 3.48 3.62
CA ARG A 196 -8.40 2.48 4.01
C ARG A 196 -8.62 1.52 2.85
N TYR A 197 -8.89 0.27 3.15
CA TYR A 197 -9.06 -0.78 2.14
C TYR A 197 -10.42 -1.44 2.28
N LEU A 198 -11.17 -1.45 1.18
CA LEU A 198 -12.28 -2.38 1.00
C LEU A 198 -11.75 -3.64 0.31
N LEU A 199 -11.89 -4.79 0.95
CA LEU A 199 -11.48 -6.08 0.38
C LEU A 199 -12.67 -6.83 -0.22
N ALA A 200 -12.42 -7.49 -1.36
CA ALA A 200 -13.41 -8.27 -2.08
C ALA A 200 -12.77 -9.50 -2.71
N ALA A 201 -13.56 -10.54 -2.94
CA ALA A 201 -13.16 -11.63 -3.83
C ALA A 201 -14.08 -11.68 -5.04
N VAL A 202 -13.48 -11.94 -6.19
CA VAL A 202 -14.16 -12.05 -7.47
C VAL A 202 -14.02 -13.48 -7.97
N ALA A 203 -15.11 -14.08 -8.43
CA ALA A 203 -15.09 -15.40 -9.05
C ALA A 203 -15.73 -15.35 -10.44
N VAL A 204 -15.02 -15.85 -11.45
CA VAL A 204 -15.46 -15.91 -12.85
C VAL A 204 -15.31 -17.33 -13.38
N PRO A 205 -16.08 -17.76 -14.41
CA PRO A 205 -15.81 -19.03 -15.06
C PRO A 205 -14.35 -19.09 -15.53
N ARG A 206 -13.73 -20.26 -15.42
CA ARG A 206 -12.29 -20.42 -15.66
C ARG A 206 -11.90 -19.92 -17.06
N GLY A 207 -10.92 -19.03 -17.12
CA GLY A 207 -10.40 -18.40 -18.33
C GLY A 207 -11.20 -17.19 -18.84
N GLU A 208 -12.26 -16.79 -18.14
CA GLU A 208 -13.05 -15.59 -18.50
C GLU A 208 -12.46 -14.31 -17.88
N PRO A 209 -12.77 -13.13 -18.43
CA PRO A 209 -12.40 -11.84 -17.85
C PRO A 209 -12.87 -11.66 -16.40
N ILE A 210 -11.99 -11.15 -15.54
CA ILE A 210 -12.26 -10.72 -14.15
C ILE A 210 -12.66 -9.24 -14.11
N PHE A 211 -11.92 -8.40 -14.84
CA PHE A 211 -12.07 -6.95 -14.81
C PHE A 211 -12.73 -6.42 -16.08
N ARG A 212 -13.42 -5.29 -15.96
CA ARG A 212 -14.15 -4.64 -17.05
C ARG A 212 -13.22 -4.26 -18.22
N TRP A 213 -11.99 -3.83 -17.94
CA TRP A 213 -11.00 -3.48 -18.97
C TRP A 213 -10.37 -4.66 -19.70
N GLN A 214 -10.71 -5.91 -19.32
CA GLN A 214 -10.35 -7.09 -20.09
C GLN A 214 -11.40 -7.40 -21.18
N GLU A 215 -12.55 -6.72 -21.15
CA GLU A 215 -13.57 -6.73 -22.21
C GLU A 215 -13.29 -5.61 -23.23
N ARG A 216 -13.70 -5.82 -24.49
CA ARG A 216 -13.25 -4.99 -25.63
C ARG A 216 -13.74 -3.53 -25.62
N ASP A 217 -14.76 -3.21 -24.83
CA ASP A 217 -15.49 -1.95 -24.84
C ASP A 217 -15.14 -1.02 -23.66
N SER A 218 -14.10 -1.36 -22.88
CA SER A 218 -13.72 -0.59 -21.69
C SER A 218 -12.20 -0.40 -21.56
N SER A 219 -11.80 0.57 -20.74
CA SER A 219 -10.40 0.79 -20.34
C SER A 219 -10.26 0.97 -18.83
N ARG A 220 -9.02 0.89 -18.33
CA ARG A 220 -8.69 1.19 -16.92
C ARG A 220 -9.05 2.62 -16.55
N ASP A 221 -8.78 3.60 -17.41
CA ASP A 221 -9.10 5.01 -17.17
C ASP A 221 -10.61 5.26 -17.05
N GLN A 222 -11.40 4.60 -17.90
CA GLN A 222 -12.86 4.67 -17.83
C GLN A 222 -13.38 4.06 -16.53
N ALA A 223 -12.88 2.88 -16.16
CA ALA A 223 -13.22 2.21 -14.91
C ALA A 223 -12.88 3.09 -13.69
N LEU A 224 -11.68 3.66 -13.64
CA LEU A 224 -11.24 4.55 -12.56
C LEU A 224 -12.11 5.81 -12.47
N THR A 225 -12.42 6.42 -13.62
CA THR A 225 -13.27 7.63 -13.67
C THR A 225 -14.65 7.34 -13.10
N GLN A 226 -15.29 6.23 -13.50
CA GLN A 226 -16.61 5.87 -12.98
C GLN A 226 -16.56 5.41 -11.52
N TRP A 227 -15.52 4.69 -11.12
CA TRP A 227 -15.30 4.28 -9.74
C TRP A 227 -15.18 5.49 -8.81
N ARG A 228 -14.41 6.51 -9.19
CA ARG A 228 -14.31 7.77 -8.43
C ARG A 228 -15.65 8.49 -8.31
N LEU A 229 -16.39 8.59 -9.41
CA LEU A 229 -17.67 9.31 -9.42
C LEU A 229 -18.77 8.61 -8.64
N GLN A 230 -18.86 7.28 -8.71
CA GLN A 230 -20.00 6.53 -8.18
C GLN A 230 -19.64 5.67 -6.96
N GLY A 231 -18.54 4.92 -7.04
CA GLY A 231 -18.03 4.13 -5.91
C GLY A 231 -17.50 5.01 -4.78
N GLY A 232 -16.69 6.01 -5.10
CA GLY A 232 -16.18 6.99 -4.13
C GLY A 232 -17.30 7.74 -3.41
N ALA A 233 -18.39 8.08 -4.11
CA ALA A 233 -19.56 8.71 -3.51
C ALA A 233 -20.27 7.83 -2.48
N CYS A 234 -20.19 6.50 -2.61
CA CYS A 234 -20.73 5.56 -1.62
C CYS A 234 -19.85 5.44 -0.37
N LEU A 235 -18.54 5.66 -0.51
CA LEU A 235 -17.56 5.52 0.56
C LEU A 235 -17.42 6.80 1.40
N ALA A 236 -17.58 7.98 0.79
CA ALA A 236 -17.41 9.26 1.48
C ALA A 236 -18.24 9.41 2.78
N PRO A 237 -19.53 8.99 2.84
CA PRO A 237 -20.33 9.09 4.07
C PRO A 237 -19.82 8.22 5.23
N LEU A 238 -18.98 7.21 4.96
CA LEU A 238 -18.40 6.34 5.99
C LEU A 238 -17.21 6.97 6.71
N LEU A 239 -16.64 8.03 6.14
CA LEU A 239 -15.42 8.69 6.60
C LEU A 239 -15.73 10.15 6.96
N PRO A 240 -16.59 10.41 7.97
CA PRO A 240 -17.02 11.76 8.31
C PRO A 240 -15.82 12.62 8.76
N GLY A 241 -15.72 13.82 8.18
CA GLY A 241 -14.63 14.74 8.48
C GLY A 241 -13.32 14.42 7.76
N CYS A 242 -13.28 13.37 6.93
CA CYS A 242 -12.17 13.09 6.03
C CYS A 242 -12.40 13.75 4.68
N ALA A 243 -11.34 14.27 4.07
CA ALA A 243 -11.28 14.34 2.62
C ALA A 243 -10.86 12.94 2.11
N VAL A 244 -11.36 12.52 0.95
CA VAL A 244 -11.12 11.17 0.42
C VAL A 244 -10.84 11.21 -1.08
N ASP A 245 -9.92 10.38 -1.52
CA ASP A 245 -9.71 10.01 -2.92
C ASP A 245 -9.68 8.48 -3.03
N VAL A 246 -10.22 7.93 -4.13
CA VAL A 246 -10.18 6.49 -4.37
C VAL A 246 -9.22 6.12 -5.49
N VAL A 247 -8.56 4.99 -5.30
CA VAL A 247 -7.69 4.33 -6.27
C VAL A 247 -8.49 3.26 -7.02
N LEU A 248 -8.05 2.90 -8.23
CA LEU A 248 -8.70 1.85 -9.01
C LEU A 248 -8.66 0.53 -8.22
N PRO A 249 -9.77 -0.20 -8.06
CA PRO A 249 -9.70 -1.52 -7.45
C PRO A 249 -9.02 -2.50 -8.39
N GLU A 250 -8.10 -3.27 -7.85
CA GLU A 250 -7.27 -4.23 -8.59
C GLU A 250 -6.99 -5.48 -7.75
N ALA A 251 -6.26 -6.43 -8.31
CA ALA A 251 -5.68 -7.53 -7.56
C ALA A 251 -4.96 -7.02 -6.30
N TYR A 252 -5.10 -7.73 -5.18
CA TYR A 252 -4.72 -7.26 -3.85
C TYR A 252 -3.33 -6.60 -3.78
N PHE A 253 -2.28 -7.28 -4.26
CA PHE A 253 -0.91 -6.75 -4.19
C PHE A 253 -0.70 -5.57 -5.15
N ALA A 254 -1.29 -5.64 -6.35
CA ALA A 254 -1.24 -4.53 -7.31
C ALA A 254 -1.97 -3.28 -6.78
N ALA A 255 -3.12 -3.45 -6.16
CA ALA A 255 -3.89 -2.38 -5.52
C ALA A 255 -3.12 -1.76 -4.34
N SER A 256 -2.41 -2.57 -3.54
CA SER A 256 -1.53 -2.06 -2.47
C SER A 256 -0.43 -1.17 -3.04
N ARG A 257 0.32 -1.66 -4.05
CA ARG A 257 1.37 -0.86 -4.73
C ARG A 257 0.83 0.43 -5.36
N ALA A 258 -0.37 0.36 -5.95
CA ALA A 258 -1.04 1.53 -6.51
C ALA A 258 -1.44 2.53 -5.41
N ALA A 259 -1.88 2.05 -4.25
CA ALA A 259 -2.18 2.89 -3.09
C ALA A 259 -0.92 3.58 -2.56
N ASP A 260 0.20 2.85 -2.42
CA ASP A 260 1.48 3.42 -1.99
C ASP A 260 1.95 4.51 -2.95
N THR A 261 1.84 4.26 -4.25
CA THR A 261 2.17 5.24 -5.29
C THR A 261 1.30 6.50 -5.19
N ALA A 262 -0.02 6.32 -5.02
CA ALA A 262 -0.98 7.42 -4.98
C ALA A 262 -0.98 8.18 -3.63
N SER A 263 -0.55 7.54 -2.54
CA SER A 263 -0.50 8.15 -1.22
C SER A 263 0.57 9.23 -1.11
N ARG A 264 1.70 9.12 -1.84
CA ARG A 264 2.79 10.11 -1.83
C ARG A 264 2.33 11.53 -2.18
N PRO A 265 1.75 11.79 -3.38
CA PRO A 265 1.21 13.11 -3.69
C PRO A 265 0.01 13.49 -2.83
N TYR A 266 -0.79 12.52 -2.39
CA TYR A 266 -1.95 12.77 -1.55
C TYR A 266 -1.56 13.30 -0.16
N SER A 267 -0.51 12.74 0.46
CA SER A 267 0.02 13.17 1.76
C SER A 267 0.59 14.60 1.72
N VAL A 268 1.19 15.01 0.60
CA VAL A 268 1.62 16.40 0.39
C VAL A 268 0.41 17.34 0.33
N ARG A 269 -0.63 17.00 -0.45
CA ARG A 269 -1.87 17.79 -0.54
C ARG A 269 -2.57 17.89 0.81
N ALA A 270 -2.68 16.78 1.52
CA ALA A 270 -3.24 16.70 2.87
C ALA A 270 -2.50 17.61 3.84
N SER A 271 -1.16 17.61 3.80
CA SER A 271 -0.31 18.43 4.65
C SER A 271 -0.49 19.92 4.40
N VAL A 272 -0.51 20.35 3.13
CA VAL A 272 -0.75 21.77 2.80
C VAL A 272 -2.15 22.22 3.21
N ALA A 273 -3.18 21.39 2.96
CA ALA A 273 -4.55 21.69 3.37
C ALA A 273 -4.71 21.74 4.90
N PHE A 274 -4.06 20.82 5.61
CA PHE A 274 -3.98 20.79 7.06
C PHE A 274 -3.36 22.08 7.60
N LEU A 275 -2.16 22.44 7.13
CA LEU A 275 -1.45 23.65 7.56
C LEU A 275 -2.25 24.92 7.27
N GLY A 276 -2.86 25.00 6.09
CA GLY A 276 -3.67 26.16 5.73
C GLY A 276 -4.86 26.36 6.66
N THR A 277 -5.48 25.26 7.11
CA THR A 277 -6.60 25.30 8.06
C THR A 277 -6.12 25.53 9.50
N ALA A 278 -5.05 24.87 9.93
CA ALA A 278 -4.56 24.90 11.31
C ALA A 278 -3.93 26.25 11.69
N LEU A 279 -3.30 26.91 10.72
CA LEU A 279 -2.60 28.18 10.89
C LEU A 279 -3.36 29.39 10.32
N ASP A 280 -4.56 29.16 9.77
CA ASP A 280 -5.37 30.18 9.07
C ASP A 280 -4.53 30.98 8.04
N THR A 281 -3.79 30.26 7.21
CA THR A 281 -2.81 30.86 6.29
C THR A 281 -2.94 30.30 4.88
N PRO A 282 -2.82 31.12 3.82
CA PRO A 282 -2.82 30.60 2.46
C PRO A 282 -1.54 29.79 2.18
N ALA A 283 -1.63 28.81 1.28
CA ALA A 283 -0.48 27.99 0.85
C ALA A 283 0.70 28.83 0.33
N THR A 284 0.44 30.02 -0.23
CA THR A 284 1.48 30.95 -0.67
C THR A 284 2.37 31.45 0.47
N ASN A 285 1.89 31.43 1.71
CA ASN A 285 2.67 31.83 2.89
C ASN A 285 3.47 30.67 3.50
N LEU A 286 3.33 29.46 2.96
CA LEU A 286 4.16 28.33 3.31
C LEU A 286 5.43 28.32 2.45
N ARG A 287 6.51 27.78 3.02
CA ARG A 287 7.71 27.34 2.31
C ARG A 287 7.80 25.83 2.43
N ALA A 288 8.16 25.16 1.34
CA ALA A 288 8.52 23.75 1.34
C ALA A 288 10.02 23.60 1.05
N VAL A 289 10.70 22.75 1.81
CA VAL A 289 12.11 22.39 1.64
C VAL A 289 12.18 20.91 1.34
N ILE A 290 12.76 20.54 0.20
CA ILE A 290 12.89 19.15 -0.27
C ILE A 290 14.34 18.74 -0.13
N ALA A 291 14.62 17.57 0.45
CA ALA A 291 15.98 17.02 0.52
C ALA A 291 16.00 15.49 0.39
N PRO A 292 17.07 14.92 -0.18
CA PRO A 292 17.26 13.48 -0.30
C PRO A 292 17.88 12.87 0.97
N PHE A 293 17.35 11.74 1.41
CA PHE A 293 17.78 11.02 2.60
C PHE A 293 18.29 9.61 2.25
N TRP A 294 19.45 9.28 2.82
CA TRP A 294 20.26 8.13 2.44
C TRP A 294 20.55 7.23 3.64
N GLU A 295 20.56 5.92 3.40
CA GLU A 295 21.25 4.97 4.28
C GLU A 295 22.53 4.47 3.58
N SER A 296 22.40 3.43 2.76
CA SER A 296 23.47 2.96 1.86
C SER A 296 23.26 3.44 0.42
N GLN A 297 22.00 3.62 0.05
CA GLN A 297 21.50 4.18 -1.20
C GLN A 297 20.45 5.26 -0.87
N LEU A 298 19.91 5.91 -1.90
CA LEU A 298 18.83 6.88 -1.73
C LEU A 298 17.58 6.09 -1.36
N GLU A 299 17.01 6.37 -0.19
CA GLU A 299 15.85 5.63 0.32
C GLU A 299 14.56 6.46 0.15
N GLU A 300 14.65 7.76 0.43
CA GLU A 300 13.49 8.65 0.42
C GLU A 300 13.87 10.11 0.21
N TYR A 301 12.88 10.90 -0.19
CA TYR A 301 12.93 12.35 -0.06
C TYR A 301 12.09 12.77 1.14
N ARG A 302 12.50 13.83 1.83
CA ARG A 302 11.68 14.45 2.87
C ARG A 302 11.37 15.88 2.51
N ILE A 303 10.17 16.30 2.88
CA ILE A 303 9.64 17.63 2.64
C ILE A 303 9.38 18.27 3.99
N GLY A 304 10.16 19.28 4.36
CA GLY A 304 9.90 20.11 5.53
C GLY A 304 9.04 21.32 5.14
N PHE A 305 8.02 21.62 5.93
CA PHE A 305 7.20 22.82 5.77
C PHE A 305 7.55 23.85 6.84
N THR A 306 7.68 25.11 6.45
CA THR A 306 7.82 26.26 7.36
C THR A 306 6.85 27.38 6.95
N LEU A 307 6.64 28.36 7.83
CA LEU A 307 6.11 29.65 7.40
C LEU A 307 7.22 30.41 6.66
N ARG A 308 6.89 31.15 5.59
CA ARG A 308 7.88 31.80 4.70
C ARG A 308 8.95 32.64 5.41
N GLU A 309 8.61 33.28 6.52
CA GLU A 309 9.49 34.17 7.29
C GLU A 309 10.12 33.49 8.52
N ARG A 310 9.91 32.17 8.68
CA ARG A 310 10.46 31.37 9.78
C ARG A 310 11.28 30.21 9.23
N GLU A 311 12.19 29.75 10.08
CA GLU A 311 13.05 28.60 9.80
C GLU A 311 12.52 27.33 10.49
N ASP A 312 11.69 27.47 11.53
CA ASP A 312 11.13 26.34 12.27
C ASP A 312 10.26 25.45 11.37
N VAL A 313 10.56 24.16 11.37
CA VAL A 313 9.76 23.15 10.66
C VAL A 313 8.49 22.88 11.46
N ILE A 314 7.35 23.18 10.85
CA ILE A 314 6.02 23.05 11.48
C ILE A 314 5.30 21.76 11.10
N HIS A 315 5.68 21.16 9.97
CA HIS A 315 5.18 19.86 9.53
C HIS A 315 6.16 19.23 8.55
N GLY A 316 6.05 17.92 8.36
CA GLY A 316 6.91 17.20 7.44
C GLY A 316 6.22 16.03 6.76
N VAL A 317 6.63 15.75 5.53
CA VAL A 317 6.16 14.60 4.73
C VAL A 317 7.36 13.79 4.28
N VAL A 318 7.27 12.47 4.47
CA VAL A 318 8.20 11.51 3.88
C VAL A 318 7.65 11.08 2.52
N TRP A 319 8.50 11.13 1.50
CA TRP A 319 8.23 10.65 0.16
C TRP A 319 9.17 9.46 -0.12
N PRO A 320 8.73 8.22 0.16
CA PRO A 320 9.55 7.04 -0.08
C PRO A 320 9.76 6.81 -1.58
N LEU A 321 10.93 6.27 -1.93
CA LEU A 321 11.14 5.66 -3.23
C LEU A 321 10.47 4.29 -3.27
N LEU A 322 9.78 4.00 -4.38
CA LEU A 322 9.00 2.78 -4.55
C LEU A 322 9.52 1.97 -5.73
N GLY A 323 9.60 0.65 -5.54
CA GLY A 323 9.98 -0.29 -6.61
C GLY A 323 11.40 -0.03 -7.13
N ALA A 324 11.50 0.24 -8.43
CA ALA A 324 12.78 0.48 -9.11
C ALA A 324 13.21 1.95 -9.13
N GLU A 325 12.51 2.84 -8.40
CA GLU A 325 12.90 4.24 -8.28
C GLU A 325 14.24 4.37 -7.53
N ASP A 326 15.10 5.24 -8.03
CA ASP A 326 16.46 5.47 -7.54
C ASP A 326 16.87 6.95 -7.65
N ASP A 327 18.15 7.25 -7.45
CA ASP A 327 18.70 8.61 -7.55
C ASP A 327 18.73 9.20 -8.97
N GLN A 328 18.43 8.40 -10.00
CA GLN A 328 18.27 8.86 -11.39
C GLN A 328 16.81 9.18 -11.73
N THR A 329 15.88 8.78 -10.87
CA THR A 329 14.46 9.04 -11.06
C THR A 329 14.15 10.51 -10.71
N ASP A 330 13.44 11.20 -11.60
CA ASP A 330 13.07 12.61 -11.41
C ASP A 330 11.90 12.77 -10.41
N VAL A 331 12.15 12.41 -9.15
CA VAL A 331 11.19 12.49 -8.04
C VAL A 331 11.01 13.93 -7.58
N ILE A 332 12.07 14.74 -7.60
CA ILE A 332 12.02 16.14 -7.20
C ILE A 332 11.01 16.92 -8.04
N SER A 333 10.98 16.73 -9.37
CA SER A 333 10.01 17.41 -10.23
C SER A 333 8.58 16.96 -9.96
N GLN A 334 8.35 15.70 -9.55
CA GLN A 334 7.04 15.23 -9.14
C GLN A 334 6.57 15.91 -7.85
N ILE A 335 7.45 16.01 -6.85
CA ILE A 335 7.16 16.70 -5.59
C ILE A 335 6.88 18.19 -5.85
N ASP A 336 7.74 18.86 -6.63
CA ASP A 336 7.60 20.28 -6.99
C ASP A 336 6.25 20.53 -7.69
N ALA A 337 5.87 19.68 -8.66
CA ALA A 337 4.59 19.78 -9.34
C ALA A 337 3.41 19.71 -8.36
N VAL A 338 3.41 18.74 -7.44
CA VAL A 338 2.33 18.58 -6.43
C VAL A 338 2.27 19.79 -5.51
N LEU A 339 3.41 20.29 -5.03
CA LEU A 339 3.46 21.48 -4.17
C LEU A 339 2.90 22.72 -4.89
N ARG A 340 3.25 22.92 -6.16
CA ARG A 340 2.72 24.02 -6.98
C ARG A 340 1.22 23.89 -7.23
N GLU A 341 0.73 22.67 -7.49
CA GLU A 341 -0.72 22.40 -7.60
C GLU A 341 -1.47 22.77 -6.32
N CYS A 342 -0.84 22.61 -5.15
CA CYS A 342 -1.39 23.03 -3.86
C CYS A 342 -1.29 24.54 -3.60
N GLY A 343 -0.63 25.30 -4.48
CA GLY A 343 -0.43 26.75 -4.34
C GLY A 343 0.80 27.16 -3.51
N VAL A 344 1.69 26.23 -3.17
CA VAL A 344 2.99 26.55 -2.54
C VAL A 344 3.91 27.12 -3.60
N THR A 345 4.42 28.34 -3.37
CA THR A 345 5.26 29.04 -4.36
C THR A 345 6.73 29.17 -3.95
N ASP A 346 7.03 29.12 -2.66
CA ASP A 346 8.40 29.13 -2.13
C ASP A 346 8.84 27.67 -1.89
N ILE A 347 9.53 27.10 -2.89
CA ILE A 347 10.02 25.72 -2.86
C ILE A 347 11.53 25.77 -2.96
N ARG A 348 12.22 25.17 -1.98
CA ARG A 348 13.67 25.04 -1.96
C ARG A 348 14.05 23.57 -2.05
N VAL A 349 15.08 23.29 -2.83
CA VAL A 349 15.65 21.94 -2.94
C VAL A 349 17.07 21.99 -2.37
N LEU A 350 17.37 21.07 -1.46
CA LEU A 350 18.70 20.87 -0.91
C LEU A 350 19.30 19.62 -1.55
N ASP A 351 20.48 19.77 -2.14
CA ASP A 351 21.14 18.68 -2.87
C ASP A 351 22.12 17.87 -1.98
N HIS A 352 22.22 18.22 -0.70
CA HIS A 352 23.08 17.52 0.25
C HIS A 352 22.52 16.13 0.58
N ARG A 353 23.41 15.16 0.83
CA ARG A 353 23.02 13.79 1.23
C ARG A 353 22.78 13.75 2.73
N PHE A 354 21.51 13.80 3.14
CA PHE A 354 21.15 13.71 4.54
C PHE A 354 21.08 12.25 5.00
N PRO A 355 21.56 11.93 6.21
CA PRO A 355 21.33 10.61 6.82
C PRO A 355 19.87 10.45 7.26
N LEU A 356 19.35 9.21 7.27
CA LEU A 356 18.04 8.88 7.86
C LEU A 356 18.06 9.10 9.39
N GLU A 357 17.79 10.33 9.81
CA GLU A 357 17.72 10.71 11.22
C GLU A 357 16.29 10.77 11.74
N TYR A 358 16.13 10.40 13.01
CA TYR A 358 14.87 10.36 13.73
C TYR A 358 15.06 11.06 15.08
N CYS A 359 14.00 11.66 15.60
CA CYS A 359 14.02 12.27 16.91
C CYS A 359 14.16 11.21 18.00
N ASP A 360 15.13 11.39 18.91
CA ASP A 360 15.41 10.45 19.99
C ASP A 360 14.27 10.33 21.02
N ASP A 361 13.42 11.35 21.14
CA ASP A 361 12.34 11.40 22.14
C ASP A 361 11.06 10.71 21.67
N CYS A 362 10.64 10.95 20.42
CA CYS A 362 9.36 10.46 19.89
C CYS A 362 9.49 9.44 18.74
N GLY A 363 10.70 9.26 18.19
CA GLY A 363 10.95 8.38 17.05
C GLY A 363 10.46 8.89 15.69
N ALA A 364 9.92 10.11 15.61
CA ALA A 364 9.47 10.70 14.35
C ALA A 364 10.66 11.08 13.44
N PRO A 365 10.50 11.05 12.11
CA PRO A 365 11.54 11.51 11.19
C PRO A 365 11.92 12.97 11.43
N LEU A 366 13.20 13.31 11.24
CA LEU A 366 13.63 14.72 11.13
C LEU A 366 13.48 15.20 9.69
N TYR A 367 13.18 16.49 9.50
CA TYR A 367 12.84 17.06 8.21
C TYR A 367 13.78 18.21 7.85
N PRO A 368 14.08 18.43 6.56
CA PRO A 368 14.99 19.48 6.14
C PRO A 368 14.41 20.87 6.45
N ALA A 369 15.26 21.74 6.99
CA ALA A 369 14.96 23.14 7.27
C ALA A 369 15.65 24.06 6.24
N PRO A 370 15.20 25.32 6.08
CA PRO A 370 15.72 26.19 5.02
C PRO A 370 17.15 26.72 5.25
N ASP A 371 17.70 26.53 6.45
CA ASP A 371 19.09 26.80 6.82
C ASP A 371 20.07 25.68 6.40
N GLY A 372 19.55 24.54 5.94
CA GLY A 372 20.33 23.38 5.50
C GLY A 372 20.56 22.32 6.59
N GLU A 373 19.93 22.45 7.76
CA GLU A 373 19.92 21.43 8.80
C GLU A 373 18.65 20.57 8.76
N VAL A 374 18.53 19.59 9.66
CA VAL A 374 17.31 18.82 9.86
C VAL A 374 16.73 19.10 11.24
N ALA A 375 15.41 19.23 11.31
CA ALA A 375 14.70 19.58 12.54
C ALA A 375 13.50 18.66 12.77
N HIS A 376 13.12 18.53 14.03
CA HIS A 376 11.86 17.89 14.39
C HIS A 376 10.71 18.82 14.01
N ALA A 377 9.63 18.27 13.44
CA ALA A 377 8.46 19.06 13.08
C ALA A 377 7.62 19.40 14.32
N GLU A 378 7.42 20.69 14.59
CA GLU A 378 6.66 21.15 15.75
C GLU A 378 5.72 22.30 15.39
N MET A 379 4.43 22.12 15.67
CA MET A 379 3.43 23.17 15.46
C MET A 379 3.62 24.29 16.49
N PRO A 380 3.47 25.58 16.10
CA PRO A 380 3.59 26.69 17.05
C PRO A 380 2.63 26.55 18.24
N GLU A 381 3.11 26.82 19.46
CA GLU A 381 2.38 26.61 20.72
C GLU A 381 0.96 27.21 20.72
N GLU A 382 0.80 28.42 20.16
CA GLU A 382 -0.48 29.14 20.06
C GLU A 382 -1.54 28.37 19.26
N HIS A 383 -1.11 27.49 18.35
CA HIS A 383 -1.96 26.65 17.50
C HIS A 383 -2.01 25.19 17.97
N ALA A 384 -1.06 24.76 18.80
CA ALA A 384 -1.00 23.41 19.36
C ALA A 384 -2.15 23.11 20.33
N GLU A 385 -2.70 24.13 21.03
CA GLU A 385 -3.84 23.96 21.95
C GLU A 385 -5.18 23.71 21.25
N GLN A 386 -5.30 24.03 19.96
CA GLN A 386 -6.50 23.81 19.15
C GLN A 386 -6.50 22.45 18.44
N MET A 387 -5.40 21.70 18.54
CA MET A 387 -5.31 20.33 18.05
C MET A 387 -5.80 19.37 19.12
N PRO A 388 -6.49 18.27 18.77
CA PRO A 388 -6.79 17.22 19.73
C PRO A 388 -5.46 16.67 20.26
N ARG A 389 -5.09 17.06 21.49
CA ARG A 389 -3.98 16.43 22.21
C ARG A 389 -4.29 14.95 22.31
N HIS A 390 -3.29 14.13 21.97
CA HIS A 390 -3.25 12.69 22.19
C HIS A 390 -4.12 12.27 23.39
N LEU A 391 -5.23 11.59 23.11
CA LEU A 391 -5.82 10.69 24.10
C LEU A 391 -5.17 9.36 23.81
N HIS A 392 -4.30 8.96 24.74
CA HIS A 392 -3.57 7.70 24.77
C HIS A 392 -4.44 6.50 24.45
#